data_AF-E4YBX0-F1
#
_entry.id   AF-E4YBX0-F1
#
_cell.length_a   1.000
_cell.length_b   1.000
_cell.length_c   1.000
_cell.angle_alpha   90.00
_cell.angle_beta   90.00
_cell.angle_gamma   90.00
#
_symmetry.space_group_name_H-M   'P 1'
#
loop_
_entity.id
_entity.type
_entity.pdbx_description
1 polymer ?
#
loop_
_entity_poly.entity_id
_entity_poly.type
_entity_poly.pdbx_seq_one_letter_code
_entity_poly.pdbx_strand_id
1 'polypeptide(L)'
;MLGDRPMSDMGKGAPVDALDSVCKQYKECLKCARDEFGENCIGEFVEYGLRMQNGPPTCTNDAGTCGRSLCECDKMFASKHVGAIDVFNADYHLFWSTTGWNNEDECVPKGGVASDPQCCGKPDSFSVIYNAYNKQCCDGTVKGIGEC
;
A
#
# COMPACT_ATOMS: atom_id res chain seq x y z
N MET A 1 7.02 -15.95 -10.58
CA MET A 1 6.25 -16.86 -9.69
C MET A 1 5.78 -16.06 -8.48
N LEU A 2 4.50 -16.10 -8.10
CA LEU A 2 4.03 -15.39 -6.88
C LEU A 2 4.75 -15.99 -5.66
N GLY A 3 5.35 -15.16 -4.81
CA GLY A 3 6.01 -15.60 -3.58
C GLY A 3 5.02 -16.11 -2.53
N ASP A 4 5.53 -16.59 -1.39
CA ASP A 4 4.72 -17.14 -0.30
C ASP A 4 3.78 -16.10 0.36
N ARG A 5 4.03 -14.80 0.15
CA ARG A 5 3.24 -13.69 0.70
C ARG A 5 2.91 -12.68 -0.41
N PRO A 6 2.02 -13.02 -1.35
CA PRO A 6 1.82 -12.22 -2.56
C PRO A 6 1.23 -10.83 -2.29
N MET A 7 0.57 -10.63 -1.14
CA MET A 7 -0.04 -9.35 -0.76
C MET A 7 0.95 -8.44 -0.02
N SER A 8 1.77 -9.00 0.89
CA SER A 8 2.75 -8.22 1.68
C SER A 8 4.13 -8.09 1.02
N ASP A 9 4.48 -8.95 0.06
CA ASP A 9 5.75 -8.85 -0.68
C ASP A 9 5.73 -7.68 -1.67
N MET A 10 6.75 -6.83 -1.61
CA MET A 10 6.83 -5.64 -2.45
C MET A 10 7.05 -5.99 -3.93
N GLY A 11 6.32 -5.29 -4.80
CA GLY A 11 6.58 -5.30 -6.24
C GLY A 11 7.87 -4.56 -6.62
N LYS A 12 8.22 -4.63 -7.91
CA LYS A 12 9.38 -3.94 -8.49
C LYS A 12 8.91 -2.95 -9.54
N GLY A 13 9.76 -1.97 -9.86
CA GLY A 13 9.49 -1.02 -10.93
C GLY A 13 8.40 0.01 -10.60
N ALA A 14 8.01 0.75 -11.63
CA ALA A 14 6.90 1.70 -11.56
C ALA A 14 5.58 0.98 -11.86
N PRO A 15 4.45 1.42 -11.28
CA PRO A 15 3.16 0.83 -11.57
C PRO A 15 2.79 1.01 -13.04
N VAL A 16 2.18 -0.01 -13.64
CA VAL A 16 1.86 -0.01 -15.09
C VAL A 16 0.65 0.87 -15.42
N ASP A 17 -0.28 1.02 -14.48
CA ASP A 17 -1.48 1.84 -14.63
C ASP A 17 -1.96 2.41 -13.29
N ALA A 18 -3.13 3.06 -13.30
CA ALA A 18 -3.73 3.66 -12.11
C ALA A 18 -4.20 2.61 -11.09
N LEU A 19 -4.61 1.42 -11.53
CA LEU A 19 -5.02 0.33 -10.66
C LEU A 19 -3.81 -0.27 -9.93
N ASP A 20 -2.72 -0.51 -10.66
CA ASP A 20 -1.46 -0.97 -10.09
C ASP A 20 -0.83 0.08 -9.16
N SER A 21 -1.06 1.37 -9.42
CA SER A 21 -0.69 2.45 -8.49
C SER A 21 -1.41 2.36 -7.14
N VAL A 22 -2.65 1.86 -7.13
CA VAL A 22 -3.41 1.59 -5.90
C VAL A 22 -2.87 0.34 -5.20
N CYS A 23 -2.55 -0.73 -5.94
CA CYS A 23 -1.90 -1.93 -5.40
C CYS A 23 -0.55 -1.59 -4.75
N LYS A 24 0.27 -0.75 -5.40
CA LYS A 24 1.53 -0.25 -4.84
C LYS A 24 1.32 0.49 -3.51
N GLN A 25 0.38 1.44 -3.47
CA GLN A 25 0.07 2.18 -2.24
C GLN A 25 -0.40 1.27 -1.11
N TYR A 26 -1.17 0.24 -1.44
CA TYR A 26 -1.59 -0.76 -0.47
C TYR A 26 -0.39 -1.51 0.14
N LYS A 27 0.50 -2.03 -0.71
CA LYS A 27 1.71 -2.73 -0.25
C LYS A 27 2.65 -1.84 0.57
N GLU A 28 2.76 -0.58 0.18
CA GLU A 28 3.52 0.43 0.95
C GLU A 28 2.91 0.68 2.32
N CYS A 29 1.57 0.72 2.42
CA CYS A 29 0.88 0.83 3.71
C CYS A 29 1.14 -0.39 4.61
N LEU A 30 1.03 -1.61 4.07
CA LEU A 30 1.34 -2.84 4.80
C LEU A 30 2.81 -2.86 5.27
N LYS A 31 3.73 -2.40 4.43
CA LYS A 31 5.13 -2.23 4.81
C LYS A 31 5.27 -1.29 6.01
N CYS A 32 4.59 -0.13 6.00
CA CYS A 32 4.62 0.79 7.12
C CYS A 32 4.09 0.18 8.42
N ALA A 33 2.98 -0.57 8.35
CA ALA A 33 2.45 -1.28 9.52
C ALA A 33 3.47 -2.29 10.08
N ARG A 34 4.15 -3.04 9.20
CA ARG A 34 5.20 -3.98 9.61
C ARG A 34 6.42 -3.28 10.20
N ASP A 35 6.86 -2.17 9.60
CA ASP A 35 8.00 -1.40 10.10
C ASP A 35 7.70 -0.81 11.50
N GLU A 36 6.45 -0.43 11.77
CA GLU A 36 6.00 0.12 13.06
C GLU A 36 5.75 -0.93 14.14
N PHE A 37 5.08 -2.04 13.79
CA PHE A 37 4.61 -3.05 14.76
C PHE A 37 5.39 -4.36 14.74
N GLY A 38 6.41 -4.47 13.89
CA GLY A 38 7.31 -5.61 13.78
C GLY A 38 6.92 -6.64 12.71
N GLU A 39 7.83 -7.57 12.44
CA GLU A 39 7.77 -8.53 11.32
C GLU A 39 6.54 -9.45 11.32
N ASN A 40 5.85 -9.61 12.46
CA ASN A 40 4.64 -10.42 12.55
C ASN A 40 3.36 -9.64 12.21
N CYS A 41 3.46 -8.32 12.00
CA CYS A 41 2.34 -7.50 11.55
C CYS A 41 2.13 -7.66 10.04
N ILE A 42 1.55 -8.79 9.64
CA ILE A 42 1.37 -9.21 8.25
C ILE A 42 -0.13 -9.42 8.00
N GLY A 43 -0.69 -8.76 6.98
CA GLY A 43 -2.12 -8.80 6.64
C GLY A 43 -2.64 -10.22 6.37
N GLU A 44 -1.79 -11.11 5.87
CA GLU A 44 -2.14 -12.51 5.62
C GLU A 44 -2.29 -13.37 6.88
N PHE A 45 -1.81 -12.93 8.05
CA PHE A 45 -1.80 -13.72 9.29
C PHE A 45 -2.49 -13.06 10.48
N VAL A 46 -2.72 -11.76 10.43
CA VAL A 46 -3.30 -11.00 11.55
C VAL A 46 -4.76 -10.72 11.25
N GLU A 47 -5.64 -11.27 12.08
CA GLU A 47 -7.04 -10.88 12.10
C GLU A 47 -7.21 -9.51 12.77
N TYR A 48 -8.14 -8.72 12.24
CA TYR A 48 -8.51 -7.43 12.79
C TYR A 48 -10.03 -7.25 12.78
N GLY A 49 -10.52 -6.30 13.58
CA GLY A 49 -11.92 -5.97 13.68
C GLY A 49 -12.34 -4.96 12.62
N LEU A 50 -13.33 -5.34 11.82
CA LEU A 50 -13.96 -4.51 10.79
C LEU A 50 -15.47 -4.49 11.02
N ARG A 51 -16.05 -3.29 11.10
CA ARG A 51 -17.50 -3.11 11.17
C ARG A 51 -18.03 -2.57 9.85
N MET A 52 -18.87 -3.38 9.21
CA MET A 52 -19.66 -2.97 8.05
C MET A 52 -20.88 -2.16 8.52
N GLN A 53 -21.19 -1.11 7.78
CA GLN A 53 -22.32 -0.21 8.06
C GLN A 53 -22.77 0.47 6.76
N ASN A 54 -23.85 1.24 6.82
CA ASN A 54 -24.26 2.08 5.70
C ASN A 54 -23.23 3.20 5.50
N GLY A 55 -22.29 3.01 4.57
CA GLY A 55 -21.18 3.90 4.30
C GLY A 55 -19.82 3.18 4.33
N PRO A 56 -18.71 3.92 4.42
CA PRO A 56 -17.38 3.32 4.56
C PRO A 56 -17.29 2.43 5.80
N PRO A 57 -16.61 1.28 5.73
CA PRO A 57 -16.44 0.41 6.88
C PRO A 57 -15.54 1.09 7.93
N THR A 58 -15.69 0.66 9.18
CA THR A 58 -14.92 1.22 10.31
C THR A 58 -14.02 0.15 10.92
N CYS A 59 -12.74 0.47 11.12
CA CYS A 59 -11.78 -0.38 11.83
C CYS A 59 -11.96 -0.23 13.34
N THR A 60 -12.08 -1.35 14.05
CA THR A 60 -12.53 -1.34 15.46
C THR A 60 -11.43 -1.60 16.48
N ASN A 61 -10.24 -2.06 16.07
CA ASN A 61 -9.09 -2.18 16.97
C ASN A 61 -8.62 -0.81 17.45
N ASP A 62 -8.01 -0.73 18.62
CA ASP A 62 -7.50 0.55 19.16
C ASP A 62 -6.45 1.20 18.25
N ALA A 63 -6.43 2.53 18.25
CA ALA A 63 -5.43 3.32 17.52
C ALA A 63 -4.01 2.97 17.98
N GLY A 64 -3.06 2.91 17.04
CA GLY A 64 -1.68 2.53 17.33
C GLY A 64 -1.49 1.03 17.59
N THR A 65 -2.31 0.18 16.97
CA THR A 65 -2.13 -1.28 16.98
C THR A 65 -1.91 -1.82 15.58
N CYS A 66 -1.24 -2.97 15.49
CA CYS A 66 -1.05 -3.67 14.21
C CYS A 66 -2.40 -3.92 13.51
N GLY A 67 -3.39 -4.49 14.22
CA GLY A 67 -4.71 -4.79 13.64
C GLY A 67 -5.42 -3.53 13.12
N ARG A 68 -5.32 -2.39 13.83
CA ARG A 68 -5.87 -1.12 13.34
C ARG A 68 -5.18 -0.67 12.05
N SER A 69 -3.86 -0.72 12.01
CA SER A 69 -3.08 -0.27 10.86
C SER A 69 -3.34 -1.13 9.61
N LEU A 70 -3.37 -2.45 9.76
CA LEU A 70 -3.71 -3.38 8.67
C LEU A 70 -5.13 -3.14 8.16
N CYS A 71 -6.10 -2.96 9.06
CA CYS A 71 -7.47 -2.65 8.68
C CYS A 71 -7.58 -1.33 7.91
N GLU A 72 -6.90 -0.26 8.34
CA GLU A 72 -6.94 1.03 7.63
C GLU A 72 -6.25 0.93 6.26
N CYS A 73 -5.21 0.10 6.11
CA CYS A 73 -4.63 -0.22 4.80
C CYS A 73 -5.65 -0.90 3.88
N ASP A 74 -6.35 -1.93 4.35
CA ASP A 74 -7.35 -2.66 3.56
C ASP A 74 -8.56 -1.78 3.21
N LYS A 75 -9.03 -0.96 4.15
CA LYS A 75 -10.10 0.02 3.93
C LYS A 75 -9.71 1.07 2.88
N MET A 76 -8.48 1.59 2.96
CA MET A 76 -7.94 2.51 1.96
C MET A 76 -7.87 1.83 0.58
N PHE A 77 -7.36 0.61 0.53
CA PHE A 77 -7.26 -0.17 -0.70
C PHE A 77 -8.63 -0.40 -1.33
N ALA A 78 -9.60 -0.92 -0.58
CA ALA A 78 -10.95 -1.17 -1.08
C ALA A 78 -11.59 0.12 -1.64
N SER A 79 -11.46 1.23 -0.91
CA SER A 79 -12.02 2.52 -1.34
C SER A 79 -11.36 3.04 -2.63
N LYS A 80 -10.04 2.98 -2.73
CA LYS A 80 -9.31 3.47 -3.92
C LYS A 80 -9.44 2.53 -5.11
N HIS A 81 -9.47 1.23 -4.86
CA HIS A 81 -9.58 0.20 -5.89
C HIS A 81 -10.92 0.33 -6.62
N VAL A 82 -12.03 0.54 -5.91
CA VAL A 82 -13.35 0.79 -6.55
C VAL A 82 -13.30 1.99 -7.50
N GLY A 83 -12.52 3.02 -7.18
CA GLY A 83 -12.34 4.20 -8.03
C GLY A 83 -11.42 4.01 -9.24
N ALA A 84 -10.75 2.86 -9.36
CA ALA A 84 -9.81 2.56 -10.44
C ALA A 84 -10.17 1.27 -11.21
N ILE A 85 -11.35 0.68 -10.99
CA ILE A 85 -11.70 -0.61 -11.63
C ILE A 85 -11.87 -0.50 -13.14
N ASP A 86 -12.20 0.69 -13.63
CA ASP A 86 -12.50 0.98 -15.02
C ASP A 86 -11.26 0.95 -15.92
N VAL A 87 -10.07 1.12 -15.34
CA VAL A 87 -8.80 1.02 -16.08
C VAL A 87 -8.26 -0.41 -16.19
N PHE A 88 -8.97 -1.40 -15.64
CA PHE A 88 -8.53 -2.80 -15.71
C PHE A 88 -8.28 -3.24 -17.16
N ASN A 89 -7.07 -3.76 -17.41
CA ASN A 89 -6.69 -4.37 -18.68
C ASN A 89 -6.11 -5.78 -18.45
N ALA A 90 -6.73 -6.78 -19.08
CA ALA A 90 -6.29 -8.17 -19.02
C ALA A 90 -4.88 -8.40 -19.59
N ASP A 91 -4.37 -7.50 -20.44
CA ASP A 91 -3.01 -7.56 -20.98
C ASP A 91 -1.93 -7.50 -19.88
N TYR A 92 -2.22 -6.84 -18.76
CA TYR A 92 -1.33 -6.73 -17.60
C TYR A 92 -1.66 -7.75 -16.50
N HIS A 93 -2.57 -8.69 -16.78
CA HIS A 93 -2.94 -9.72 -15.82
C HIS A 93 -2.00 -10.93 -15.95
N LEU A 94 -1.31 -11.29 -14.87
CA LEU A 94 -0.31 -12.37 -14.85
C LEU A 94 -0.80 -13.70 -15.42
N PHE A 95 -2.09 -14.03 -15.28
CA PHE A 95 -2.65 -15.31 -15.72
C PHE A 95 -3.50 -15.23 -16.99
N TRP A 96 -3.91 -14.02 -17.41
CA TRP A 96 -4.86 -13.84 -18.52
C TRP A 96 -4.28 -13.05 -19.68
N SER A 97 -3.07 -12.50 -19.53
CA SER A 97 -2.38 -11.81 -20.60
C SER A 97 -2.21 -12.73 -21.81
N THR A 98 -2.57 -12.21 -22.98
CA THR A 98 -2.35 -12.88 -24.27
C THR A 98 -1.26 -12.20 -25.10
N THR A 99 -0.67 -11.11 -24.57
CA THR A 99 0.33 -10.29 -25.25
C THR A 99 1.76 -10.71 -24.95
N GLY A 100 1.96 -11.72 -24.11
CA GLY A 100 3.28 -12.17 -23.66
C GLY A 100 3.88 -11.30 -22.56
N TRP A 101 3.07 -10.44 -21.93
CA TRP A 101 3.51 -9.60 -20.81
C TRP A 101 3.96 -10.45 -19.61
N ASN A 102 5.08 -10.06 -18.99
CA ASN A 102 5.62 -10.67 -17.78
C ASN A 102 6.13 -9.58 -16.82
N ASN A 103 5.66 -9.60 -15.58
CA ASN A 103 6.06 -8.63 -14.57
C ASN A 103 7.56 -8.71 -14.21
N GLU A 104 8.20 -9.87 -14.34
CA GLU A 104 9.61 -10.04 -13.99
C GLU A 104 10.54 -9.28 -14.95
N ASP A 105 10.17 -9.21 -16.22
CA ASP A 105 10.96 -8.59 -17.29
C ASP A 105 10.56 -7.12 -17.52
N GLU A 106 9.27 -6.79 -17.36
CA GLU A 106 8.73 -5.47 -17.67
C GLU A 106 8.78 -4.51 -16.47
N CYS A 107 8.62 -5.01 -15.24
CA CYS A 107 8.60 -4.19 -14.03
C CYS A 107 9.98 -4.05 -13.38
N VAL A 108 10.96 -3.61 -14.18
CA VAL A 108 12.34 -3.43 -13.71
C VAL A 108 12.52 -2.11 -12.95
N PRO A 109 13.28 -2.08 -11.84
CA PRO A 109 13.68 -0.84 -11.19
C PRO A 109 14.49 0.02 -12.17
N LYS A 110 13.98 1.20 -12.52
CA LYS A 110 14.80 2.21 -13.20
C LYS A 110 15.72 2.85 -12.16
N GLY A 111 16.98 3.11 -12.52
CA GLY A 111 17.97 3.71 -11.62
C GLY A 111 17.39 4.86 -10.79
N GLY A 112 17.59 4.79 -9.48
CA GLY A 112 16.88 5.64 -8.52
C GLY A 112 17.56 6.97 -8.26
N VAL A 113 16.75 8.01 -8.08
CA VAL A 113 17.16 9.18 -7.27
C VAL A 113 17.39 8.69 -5.85
N ALA A 114 18.39 9.24 -5.15
CA ALA A 114 18.60 8.92 -3.75
C ALA A 114 17.28 9.05 -2.96
N SER A 115 16.95 8.01 -2.18
CA SER A 115 15.72 7.97 -1.39
C SER A 115 16.01 7.57 0.04
N ASP A 116 15.30 8.24 0.95
CA ASP A 116 15.17 7.84 2.36
C ASP A 116 13.66 7.61 2.61
N PRO A 117 13.14 6.40 2.32
CA PRO A 117 11.72 6.11 2.44
C PRO A 117 11.32 6.05 3.92
N GLN A 118 10.38 6.91 4.30
CA GLN A 118 9.80 6.97 5.65
C GLN A 118 8.28 6.87 5.59
N CYS A 119 7.66 6.42 6.68
CA CYS A 119 6.22 6.26 6.79
C CYS A 119 5.56 7.49 7.42
N CYS A 120 4.40 7.88 6.91
CA CYS A 120 3.59 8.97 7.45
C CYS A 120 2.12 8.60 7.50
N GLY A 121 1.51 8.70 8.67
CA GLY A 121 0.10 8.42 8.91
C GLY A 121 -0.28 8.79 10.33
N LYS A 122 -1.59 8.71 10.64
CA LYS A 122 -2.09 8.83 12.01
C LYS A 122 -2.29 7.44 12.62
N PRO A 123 -2.25 7.28 13.95
CA PRO A 123 -2.46 5.98 14.60
C PRO A 123 -3.83 5.33 14.31
N ASP A 124 -4.80 6.12 13.85
CA ASP A 124 -6.15 5.71 13.50
C ASP A 124 -6.45 5.77 11.99
N SER A 125 -5.40 5.87 11.15
CA SER A 125 -5.51 5.95 9.69
C SER A 125 -4.42 5.13 9.00
N PHE A 126 -4.46 5.09 7.67
CA PHE A 126 -3.45 4.43 6.87
C PHE A 126 -2.18 5.27 6.77
N SER A 127 -1.04 4.61 6.56
CA SER A 127 0.24 5.27 6.34
C SER A 127 0.63 5.26 4.86
N VAL A 128 1.35 6.29 4.43
CA VAL A 128 1.97 6.39 3.10
C VAL A 128 3.48 6.50 3.24
N ILE A 129 4.21 5.96 2.26
CA ILE A 129 5.65 6.15 2.16
C ILE A 129 5.95 7.48 1.46
N TYR A 130 6.92 8.23 2.00
CA TYR A 130 7.46 9.44 1.39
C TYR A 130 9.00 9.43 1.42
N ASN A 131 9.64 10.28 0.61
CA ASN A 131 11.09 10.45 0.61
C ASN A 131 11.49 11.58 1.57
N ALA A 132 12.12 11.24 2.70
CA ALA A 132 12.51 12.19 3.73
C ALA A 132 13.59 13.19 3.30
N TYR A 133 14.28 12.95 2.18
CA TYR A 133 15.20 13.95 1.61
C TYR A 133 14.50 15.21 1.08
N ASN A 134 13.20 15.15 0.75
CA ASN A 134 12.49 16.28 0.16
C ASN A 134 11.07 16.51 0.69
N LYS A 135 10.61 15.66 1.61
CA LYS A 135 9.31 15.77 2.29
C LYS A 135 9.46 15.49 3.78
N GLN A 136 8.45 15.85 4.55
CA GLN A 136 8.34 15.57 5.98
C GLN A 136 6.90 15.17 6.34
N CYS A 137 6.74 14.45 7.44
CA CYS A 137 5.42 14.11 7.98
C CYS A 137 4.98 15.15 9.02
N CYS A 138 3.83 15.80 8.80
CA CYS A 138 3.22 16.78 9.70
C CYS A 138 1.81 16.29 10.09
N ASP A 139 1.62 15.88 11.35
CA ASP A 139 0.34 15.35 11.86
C ASP A 139 -0.31 14.31 10.92
N GLY A 140 0.47 13.30 10.55
CA GLY A 140 0.02 12.22 9.66
C GLY A 140 -0.20 12.62 8.19
N THR A 141 0.22 13.80 7.78
CA THR A 141 0.15 14.27 6.38
C THR A 141 1.54 14.58 5.83
N VAL A 142 1.85 14.10 4.64
CA VAL A 142 3.12 14.40 3.96
C VAL A 142 3.09 15.83 3.41
N LYS A 143 4.11 16.62 3.74
CA LYS A 143 4.28 18.01 3.28
C LYS A 143 5.70 18.28 2.79
N GLY A 144 5.93 19.43 2.15
CA GLY A 144 7.28 19.92 1.89
C GLY A 144 8.05 20.20 3.19
N ILE A 145 9.38 20.10 3.12
CA ILE A 145 10.25 20.42 4.25
C ILE A 145 10.01 21.88 4.66
N GLY A 146 9.71 22.11 5.94
CA GLY A 146 9.40 23.43 6.50
C GLY A 146 7.93 23.89 6.35
N GLU A 147 7.04 23.06 5.84
CA GLU A 147 5.61 23.40 5.61
C GLU A 147 4.64 22.84 6.67
N CYS A 148 5.16 22.34 7.81
CA CYS A 148 4.32 22.16 8.98
C CYS A 148 3.87 23.56 9.44
#